data_AF-A0ABD1S8Z0-F1
#
_entry.id   AF-A0ABD1S8Z0-F1
#
_cell.length_a   1.000
_cell.length_b   1.000
_cell.length_c   1.000
_cell.angle_alpha   90.00
_cell.angle_beta   90.00
_cell.angle_gamma   90.00
#
_symmetry.space_group_name_H-M   'P 1'
#
loop_
_entity.id
_entity.type
_entity.pdbx_description
1 polymer ?
#
loop_
_entity_poly.entity_id
_entity_poly.type
_entity_poly.pdbx_seq_one_letter_code
_entity_poly.pdbx_strand_id
1 'polypeptide(L)'
;MDKIWRSFQALGAIAFAYSYSLILIEIQDTVKSPPSEYKTMKKATLLSVVVTTLFYMSCGCFGYAAFGDLSHGNLLTGFGFFNPYWLLDIANAAIVIHLVGAYQVYCQPLFAFVEKQATKYFPDNKFITKEVEIPIPGFKSLKLNLFRLVWRTIFVIITTIISMLMPFFNDVVGILGAFGFWPLTVYFPVEMYIVQKKIPKWSPRWISLQTLSAACLIISIAAAAGSFAGVASDLKVYKPFKTIY
;
A
#
# COMPACT_ATOMS: atom_id res chain seq x y z
N MET A 1 3.29 -8.97 27.04
CA MET A 1 2.31 -9.28 25.98
C MET A 1 2.42 -8.25 24.87
N ASP A 2 2.36 -6.95 25.19
CA ASP A 2 2.38 -5.86 24.20
C ASP A 2 3.61 -5.86 23.29
N LYS A 3 4.81 -6.17 23.80
CA LYS A 3 6.02 -6.29 22.96
C LYS A 3 5.89 -7.37 21.88
N ILE A 4 5.29 -8.52 22.19
CA ILE A 4 5.10 -9.62 21.23
C ILE A 4 4.12 -9.20 20.12
N TRP A 5 3.00 -8.59 20.50
CA TRP A 5 2.01 -8.10 19.52
C TRP A 5 2.60 -7.03 18.61
N ARG A 6 3.39 -6.11 19.17
CA ARG A 6 4.13 -5.10 18.40
C ARG A 6 5.18 -5.73 17.47
N SER A 7 5.90 -6.76 17.92
CA SER A 7 6.83 -7.49 17.06
C SER A 7 6.12 -8.16 15.88
N PHE A 8 4.97 -8.78 16.12
CA PHE A 8 4.16 -9.38 15.05
C PHE A 8 3.61 -8.35 14.08
N GLN A 9 3.07 -7.24 14.59
CA GLN A 9 2.65 -6.12 13.76
C GLN A 9 3.80 -5.57 12.91
N ALA A 10 5.02 -5.48 13.44
CA ALA A 10 6.19 -5.04 12.70
C ALA A 10 6.51 -5.97 11.51
N LEU A 11 6.28 -7.28 11.63
CA LEU A 11 6.39 -8.20 10.48
C LEU A 11 5.42 -7.82 9.36
N GLY A 12 4.19 -7.44 9.71
CA GLY A 12 3.20 -6.93 8.76
C GLY A 12 3.64 -5.63 8.09
N ALA A 13 4.19 -4.68 8.86
CA ALA A 13 4.72 -3.44 8.32
C ALA A 13 5.88 -3.67 7.34
N ILE A 14 6.80 -4.60 7.66
CA ILE A 14 7.88 -5.00 6.76
C ILE A 14 7.29 -5.63 5.49
N ALA A 15 6.35 -6.57 5.63
CA ALA A 15 5.71 -7.23 4.50
C ALA A 15 5.01 -6.24 3.55
N PHE A 16 4.30 -5.24 4.13
CA PHE A 16 3.68 -4.16 3.37
C PHE A 16 4.72 -3.30 2.64
N ALA A 17 5.83 -2.94 3.30
CA ALA A 17 6.88 -2.10 2.73
C ALA A 17 7.54 -2.69 1.48
N TYR A 18 7.52 -4.01 1.29
CA TYR A 18 8.04 -4.70 0.10
C TYR A 18 6.95 -5.16 -0.88
N SER A 19 5.69 -4.74 -0.73
CA SER A 19 4.58 -5.16 -1.59
C SER A 19 4.46 -4.36 -2.91
N TYR A 20 5.57 -4.15 -3.62
CA TYR A 20 5.60 -3.45 -4.92
C TYR A 20 5.13 -4.34 -6.09
N SER A 21 4.95 -5.64 -5.87
CA SER A 21 4.47 -6.61 -6.86
C SER A 21 3.14 -6.21 -7.50
N LEU A 22 2.29 -5.47 -6.77
CA LEU A 22 0.96 -5.01 -7.20
C LEU A 22 0.98 -4.00 -8.35
N ILE A 23 2.10 -3.28 -8.53
CA ILE A 23 2.28 -2.28 -9.58
C ILE A 23 3.39 -2.68 -10.56
N LEU A 24 4.07 -3.79 -10.28
CA LEU A 24 5.26 -4.21 -11.02
C LEU A 24 4.92 -4.51 -12.48
N ILE A 25 3.76 -5.12 -12.73
CA ILE A 25 3.32 -5.52 -14.06
C ILE A 25 2.96 -4.27 -14.88
N GLU A 26 2.25 -3.33 -14.27
CA GLU A 26 1.86 -2.05 -14.87
C GLU A 26 3.10 -1.23 -15.23
N ILE A 27 4.10 -1.16 -14.35
CA ILE A 27 5.37 -0.50 -14.67
C ILE A 27 6.06 -1.23 -15.82
N GLN A 28 6.15 -2.57 -15.74
CA GLN A 28 6.82 -3.38 -16.76
C GLN A 28 6.19 -3.21 -18.15
N ASP A 29 4.87 -3.10 -18.25
CA ASP A 29 4.14 -2.88 -19.50
C ASP A 29 4.44 -1.54 -20.17
N THR A 30 4.88 -0.54 -19.39
CA THR A 30 5.30 0.77 -19.93
C THR A 30 6.77 0.85 -20.37
N VAL A 31 7.57 -0.15 -20.04
CA VAL A 31 9.01 -0.17 -20.38
C VAL A 31 9.16 -0.42 -21.88
N LYS A 32 9.90 0.44 -22.57
CA LYS A 32 10.17 0.28 -24.01
C LYS A 32 11.22 -0.81 -24.25
N SER A 33 10.95 -1.66 -25.23
CA SER A 33 11.94 -2.54 -25.86
C SER A 33 12.64 -1.85 -27.04
N PRO A 34 13.91 -2.17 -27.37
CA PRO A 34 14.83 -3.11 -26.69
C PRO A 34 15.69 -2.47 -25.56
N PRO A 35 16.23 -3.26 -24.59
CA PRO A 35 16.12 -4.72 -24.44
C PRO A 35 14.76 -5.14 -23.85
N SER A 36 14.48 -6.46 -23.82
CA SER A 36 13.21 -6.97 -23.29
C SER A 36 12.90 -6.41 -21.91
N GLU A 37 11.62 -6.10 -21.68
CA GLU A 37 11.10 -5.41 -20.51
C GLU A 37 11.52 -6.12 -19.22
N TYR A 38 11.45 -7.45 -19.21
CA TYR A 38 11.91 -8.28 -18.09
C TYR A 38 13.39 -8.09 -17.74
N LYS A 39 14.30 -7.89 -18.72
CA LYS A 39 15.73 -7.68 -18.44
C LYS A 39 15.95 -6.33 -17.75
N THR A 40 15.29 -5.29 -18.24
CA THR A 40 15.34 -3.95 -17.64
C THR A 40 14.73 -3.98 -16.25
N MET A 41 13.53 -4.53 -16.12
CA MET A 41 12.82 -4.64 -14.84
C MET A 41 13.59 -5.46 -13.82
N LYS A 42 14.21 -6.59 -14.21
CA LYS A 42 15.03 -7.38 -13.27
C LYS A 42 16.17 -6.57 -12.65
N LYS A 43 16.85 -5.74 -13.45
CA LYS A 43 17.91 -4.85 -12.94
C LYS A 43 17.34 -3.73 -12.07
N ALA A 44 16.28 -3.08 -12.54
CA ALA A 44 15.63 -2.00 -11.81
C ALA A 44 15.08 -2.47 -10.45
N THR A 45 14.40 -3.61 -10.42
CA THR A 45 13.86 -4.23 -9.20
C THR A 45 14.98 -4.64 -8.26
N LEU A 46 16.07 -5.25 -8.75
CA LEU A 46 17.21 -5.60 -7.89
C LEU A 46 17.80 -4.35 -7.22
N LEU A 47 18.07 -3.30 -8.01
CA LEU A 47 18.60 -2.04 -7.49
C LEU A 47 17.63 -1.40 -6.49
N SER A 48 16.35 -1.32 -6.84
CA SER A 48 15.31 -0.75 -5.98
C SER A 48 15.23 -1.48 -4.65
N VAL A 49 15.17 -2.82 -4.65
CA VAL A 49 15.09 -3.60 -3.42
C VAL A 49 16.34 -3.39 -2.57
N VAL A 50 17.54 -3.40 -3.16
CA VAL A 50 18.78 -3.16 -2.39
C VAL A 50 18.79 -1.78 -1.75
N VAL A 51 18.48 -0.73 -2.53
CA VAL A 51 18.46 0.65 -2.03
C VAL A 51 17.41 0.82 -0.94
N THR A 52 16.19 0.32 -1.16
CA THR A 52 15.10 0.38 -0.19
C THR A 52 15.44 -0.37 1.10
N THR A 53 16.03 -1.56 1.01
CA THR A 53 16.46 -2.34 2.18
C THR A 53 17.50 -1.60 2.99
N LEU A 54 18.54 -1.06 2.34
CA LEU A 54 19.57 -0.29 3.02
C LEU A 54 18.97 0.94 3.70
N PHE A 55 18.12 1.68 3.00
CA PHE A 55 17.47 2.87 3.53
C PHE A 55 16.58 2.55 4.74
N TYR A 56 15.66 1.58 4.62
CA TYR A 56 14.79 1.18 5.73
C TYR A 56 15.57 0.63 6.91
N MET A 57 16.63 -0.14 6.65
CA MET A 57 17.45 -0.66 7.73
C MET A 57 18.23 0.46 8.43
N SER A 58 18.77 1.44 7.69
CA SER A 58 19.38 2.62 8.29
C SER A 58 18.41 3.42 9.15
N CYS A 59 17.20 3.69 8.66
CA CYS A 59 16.17 4.38 9.44
C CYS A 59 15.79 3.61 10.72
N GLY A 60 15.59 2.29 10.62
CA GLY A 60 15.28 1.44 11.76
C GLY A 60 16.42 1.37 12.79
N CYS A 61 17.65 1.13 12.34
CA CYS A 61 18.83 1.04 13.20
C CYS A 61 19.14 2.39 13.88
N PHE A 62 19.16 3.50 13.15
CA PHE A 62 19.42 4.81 13.74
C PHE A 62 18.29 5.27 14.65
N GLY A 63 17.03 5.00 14.28
CA GLY A 63 15.89 5.27 15.14
C GLY A 63 15.96 4.49 16.46
N TYR A 64 16.28 3.19 16.40
CA TYR A 64 16.47 2.40 17.60
C TYR A 64 17.71 2.81 18.39
N ALA A 65 18.82 3.17 17.75
CA ALA A 65 20.02 3.65 18.44
C ALA A 65 19.78 4.97 19.19
N ALA A 66 18.92 5.85 18.65
CA ALA A 66 18.57 7.13 19.26
C ALA A 66 17.54 7.01 20.40
N PHE A 67 16.53 6.15 20.25
CA PHE A 67 15.37 6.10 21.16
C PHE A 67 15.21 4.79 21.94
N GLY A 68 15.93 3.73 21.56
CA GLY A 68 15.81 2.40 22.15
C GLY A 68 14.37 1.87 22.15
N ASP A 69 13.96 1.33 23.30
CA ASP A 69 12.60 0.83 23.56
C ASP A 69 11.51 1.91 23.47
N LEU A 70 11.88 3.20 23.43
CA LEU A 70 10.96 4.34 23.29
C LEU A 70 10.77 4.78 21.83
N SER A 71 11.32 4.02 20.87
CA SER A 71 11.12 4.29 19.45
C SER A 71 9.63 4.24 19.07
N HIS A 72 9.15 5.33 18.49
CA HIS A 72 7.76 5.47 18.06
C HIS A 72 7.55 4.77 16.71
N GLY A 73 6.40 4.12 16.52
CA GLY A 73 6.06 3.48 15.24
C GLY A 73 5.95 4.47 14.07
N ASN A 74 5.49 5.70 14.34
CA ASN A 74 5.68 6.83 13.45
C ASN A 74 6.71 7.77 14.07
N LEU A 75 7.88 7.88 13.43
CA LEU A 75 8.98 8.70 13.93
C LEU A 75 8.56 10.17 14.07
N LEU A 76 7.78 10.71 13.14
CA LEU A 76 7.40 12.13 13.14
C LEU A 76 6.46 12.50 14.28
N THR A 77 5.66 11.55 14.80
CA THR A 77 4.80 11.81 15.97
C THR A 77 5.58 11.89 17.28
N GLY A 78 6.78 11.30 17.35
CA GLY A 78 7.64 11.31 18.54
C GLY A 78 8.45 12.60 18.72
N PHE A 79 8.57 13.43 17.69
CA PHE A 79 9.39 14.65 17.68
C PHE A 79 8.64 15.93 18.06
N GLY A 80 7.33 15.86 18.36
CA GLY A 80 6.51 17.04 18.66
C GLY A 80 6.98 17.90 19.85
N PHE A 81 7.94 17.42 20.64
CA PHE A 81 8.50 18.11 21.81
C PHE A 81 9.96 18.57 21.65
N PHE A 82 10.64 18.23 20.54
CA PHE A 82 12.05 18.55 20.35
C PHE A 82 12.23 19.57 19.23
N ASN A 83 12.77 20.73 19.58
CA ASN A 83 13.23 21.73 18.62
C ASN A 83 14.19 21.08 17.60
N PRO A 84 14.04 21.31 16.28
CA PRO A 84 13.29 22.42 15.69
C PRO A 84 12.04 22.02 14.85
N TYR A 85 10.93 22.75 15.06
CA TYR A 85 9.64 22.53 14.38
C TYR A 85 9.68 22.64 12.85
N TRP A 86 10.57 23.48 12.28
CA TRP A 86 10.67 23.64 10.83
C TRP A 86 11.02 22.34 10.10
N LEU A 87 11.79 21.45 10.74
CA LEU A 87 12.18 20.17 10.13
C LEU A 87 10.97 19.23 10.07
N LEU A 88 10.13 19.24 11.11
CA LEU A 88 8.86 18.51 11.14
C LEU A 88 7.90 19.04 10.08
N ASP A 89 7.83 20.36 9.90
CA ASP A 89 6.97 20.98 8.89
C ASP A 89 7.40 20.61 7.47
N ILE A 90 8.70 20.65 7.18
CA ILE A 90 9.24 20.22 5.87
C ILE A 90 8.95 18.73 5.64
N ALA A 91 9.14 17.88 6.66
CA ALA A 91 8.87 16.45 6.55
C ALA A 91 7.38 16.18 6.27
N ASN A 92 6.47 16.86 6.98
CA ASN A 92 5.04 16.77 6.76
C ASN A 92 4.64 17.29 5.36
N ALA A 93 5.22 18.41 4.90
CA ALA A 93 4.99 18.93 3.56
C ALA A 93 5.43 17.93 2.47
N ALA A 94 6.60 17.31 2.64
CA ALA A 94 7.10 16.27 1.74
C ALA A 94 6.17 15.05 1.71
N ILE A 95 5.66 14.62 2.87
CA ILE A 95 4.66 13.53 2.97
C ILE A 95 3.39 13.90 2.22
N VAL A 96 2.87 15.12 2.38
CA VAL A 96 1.67 15.56 1.66
C VAL A 96 1.89 15.53 0.15
N ILE A 97 2.99 16.10 -0.34
CA ILE A 97 3.31 16.11 -1.77
C ILE A 97 3.40 14.67 -2.32
N HIS A 98 4.10 13.79 -1.60
CA HIS A 98 4.25 12.38 -1.98
C HIS A 98 2.90 11.64 -1.99
N LEU A 99 2.12 11.76 -0.91
CA LEU A 99 0.85 11.03 -0.75
C LEU A 99 -0.23 11.52 -1.71
N VAL A 100 -0.26 12.81 -2.06
CA VAL A 100 -1.18 13.32 -3.09
C VAL A 100 -0.87 12.64 -4.43
N GLY A 101 0.41 12.57 -4.82
CA GLY A 101 0.82 11.88 -6.04
C GLY A 101 0.49 10.38 -6.00
N ALA A 102 0.81 9.71 -4.90
CA ALA A 102 0.52 8.29 -4.72
C ALA A 102 -0.99 8.01 -4.80
N TYR A 103 -1.82 8.80 -4.10
CA TYR A 103 -3.27 8.64 -4.11
C TYR A 103 -3.84 8.74 -5.52
N GLN A 104 -3.37 9.71 -6.32
CA GLN A 104 -3.83 9.85 -7.71
C GLN A 104 -3.52 8.62 -8.55
N VAL A 105 -2.31 8.06 -8.43
CA VAL A 105 -1.89 6.87 -9.20
C VAL A 105 -2.64 5.62 -8.74
N TYR A 106 -2.70 5.37 -7.43
CA TYR A 106 -3.34 4.16 -6.88
C TYR A 106 -4.85 4.13 -7.05
N CYS A 107 -5.52 5.27 -7.13
CA CYS A 107 -6.97 5.30 -7.39
C CYS A 107 -7.33 5.06 -8.87
N GLN A 108 -6.43 5.32 -9.83
CA GLN A 108 -6.77 5.18 -11.26
C GLN A 108 -7.24 3.78 -11.65
N PRO A 109 -6.55 2.68 -11.29
CA PRO A 109 -6.98 1.34 -11.68
C PRO A 109 -8.36 0.99 -11.12
N LEU A 110 -8.64 1.38 -9.88
CA LEU A 110 -9.95 1.18 -9.25
C LEU A 110 -11.04 1.95 -9.97
N PHE A 111 -10.82 3.23 -10.24
CA PHE A 111 -11.78 4.06 -10.98
C PHE A 111 -12.03 3.52 -12.38
N ALA A 112 -10.97 3.15 -13.11
CA ALA A 112 -11.08 2.56 -14.43
C ALA A 112 -11.88 1.25 -14.42
N PHE A 113 -11.65 0.38 -13.42
CA PHE A 113 -12.38 -0.87 -13.27
C PHE A 113 -13.88 -0.64 -13.03
N VAL A 114 -14.22 0.18 -12.03
CA VAL A 114 -15.63 0.47 -11.66
C VAL A 114 -16.36 1.15 -12.81
N GLU A 115 -15.75 2.15 -13.44
CA GLU A 115 -16.34 2.91 -14.53
C GLU A 115 -16.57 2.04 -15.78
N LYS A 116 -15.60 1.20 -16.13
CA LYS A 116 -15.73 0.25 -17.24
C LYS A 116 -16.83 -0.77 -16.98
N GLN A 117 -16.91 -1.29 -15.76
CA GLN A 117 -17.90 -2.28 -15.39
C GLN A 117 -19.31 -1.68 -15.35
N ALA A 118 -19.48 -0.47 -14.81
CA ALA A 118 -20.75 0.26 -14.82
C ALA A 118 -21.24 0.52 -16.25
N THR A 119 -20.33 0.96 -17.14
CA THR A 119 -20.64 1.19 -18.56
C THR A 119 -21.07 -0.10 -19.26
N LYS A 120 -20.44 -1.24 -18.93
CA LYS A 120 -20.78 -2.55 -19.50
C LYS A 120 -22.16 -3.05 -19.05
N TYR A 121 -22.52 -2.86 -17.78
CA TYR A 121 -23.80 -3.34 -17.26
C TYR A 121 -24.98 -2.42 -17.57
N PHE A 122 -24.75 -1.11 -17.71
CA PHE A 122 -25.80 -0.13 -17.94
C PHE A 122 -25.51 0.74 -19.18
N PRO A 123 -25.41 0.14 -20.38
CA PRO A 123 -25.03 0.86 -21.60
C PRO A 123 -26.03 1.95 -21.98
N ASP A 124 -27.31 1.75 -21.73
CA ASP A 124 -28.37 2.68 -22.11
C ASP A 124 -28.56 3.83 -21.11
N ASN A 125 -27.90 3.78 -19.95
CA ASN A 125 -28.04 4.79 -18.92
C ASN A 125 -27.20 6.03 -19.26
N LYS A 126 -27.87 7.08 -19.72
CA LYS A 126 -27.25 8.37 -20.07
C LYS A 126 -26.47 9.01 -18.91
N PHE A 127 -26.78 8.73 -17.65
CA PHE A 127 -25.98 9.23 -16.53
C PHE A 127 -24.56 8.62 -16.51
N ILE A 128 -24.44 7.36 -16.91
CA ILE A 128 -23.20 6.58 -16.90
C ILE A 128 -22.43 6.75 -18.21
N THR A 129 -23.10 6.80 -19.35
CA THR A 129 -22.43 6.76 -20.67
C THR A 129 -22.27 8.11 -21.34
N LYS A 130 -23.07 9.12 -20.96
CA LYS A 130 -22.99 10.45 -21.58
C LYS A 130 -21.72 11.19 -21.14
N GLU A 131 -20.93 11.61 -22.12
CA GLU A 131 -19.87 12.60 -21.92
C GLU A 131 -20.42 13.99 -22.29
N VAL A 132 -20.25 14.94 -21.38
CA VAL A 132 -20.58 16.35 -21.55
C VAL A 132 -19.28 17.11 -21.77
N GLU A 133 -19.14 17.72 -22.94
CA GLU A 133 -18.00 18.57 -23.25
C GLU A 133 -18.27 19.98 -22.76
N ILE A 134 -17.47 20.43 -21.78
CA ILE A 134 -17.50 21.81 -21.31
C ILE A 134 -16.36 22.57 -21.99
N PRO A 135 -16.65 23.55 -22.86
CA PRO A 135 -15.62 24.39 -23.44
C PRO A 135 -15.03 25.30 -22.36
N ILE A 136 -13.72 25.20 -22.15
CA ILE A 136 -12.98 26.10 -21.25
C ILE A 136 -12.23 27.11 -22.12
N PRO A 137 -12.42 28.42 -21.91
CA PRO A 137 -11.69 29.44 -22.66
C PRO A 137 -10.18 29.25 -22.51
N GLY A 138 -9.46 29.03 -23.62
CA GLY A 138 -8.00 28.89 -23.66
C GLY A 138 -7.44 27.48 -23.41
N PHE A 139 -8.27 26.47 -23.11
CA PHE A 139 -7.85 25.08 -22.91
C PHE A 139 -8.67 24.09 -23.74
N LYS A 140 -8.21 22.83 -23.81
CA LYS A 140 -9.00 21.75 -24.43
C LYS A 140 -10.32 21.57 -23.67
N SER A 141 -11.39 21.30 -24.41
CA SER A 141 -12.71 21.00 -23.85
C SER A 141 -12.64 19.88 -22.83
N LEU A 142 -13.21 20.10 -21.65
CA LEU A 142 -13.22 19.14 -20.56
C LEU A 142 -14.35 18.14 -20.78
N LYS A 143 -14.01 16.85 -20.92
CA LYS A 143 -14.99 15.76 -21.04
C LYS A 143 -15.45 15.30 -19.66
N LEU A 144 -16.54 15.87 -19.18
CA LEU A 144 -17.14 15.45 -17.92
C LEU A 144 -18.14 14.34 -18.12
N ASN A 145 -18.15 13.40 -17.19
CA ASN A 145 -19.16 12.37 -17.10
C ASN A 145 -19.74 12.46 -15.69
N LEU A 146 -21.07 12.57 -15.58
CA LEU A 146 -21.73 12.84 -14.30
C LEU A 146 -21.56 11.67 -13.33
N PHE A 147 -21.61 10.42 -13.82
CA PHE A 147 -21.30 9.25 -13.01
C PHE A 147 -19.87 9.30 -12.46
N ARG A 148 -18.86 9.55 -13.31
CA ARG A 148 -17.46 9.67 -12.85
C ARG A 148 -17.29 10.70 -11.75
N LEU A 149 -17.94 11.87 -11.89
CA LEU A 149 -17.88 12.92 -10.88
C LEU A 149 -18.50 12.46 -9.55
N VAL A 150 -19.75 12.00 -9.57
CA VAL A 150 -20.49 11.63 -8.36
C VAL A 150 -19.81 10.46 -7.63
N TRP A 151 -19.49 9.38 -8.34
CA TRP A 151 -18.87 8.20 -7.73
C TRP A 151 -17.50 8.52 -7.13
N ARG A 152 -16.63 9.23 -7.86
CA ARG A 152 -15.29 9.58 -7.35
C ARG A 152 -15.38 10.49 -6.13
N THR A 153 -16.31 11.45 -6.10
CA THR A 153 -16.54 12.30 -4.93
C THR A 153 -17.02 11.48 -3.73
N ILE A 154 -17.98 10.57 -3.93
CA ILE A 154 -18.45 9.66 -2.87
C ILE A 154 -17.30 8.80 -2.35
N PHE A 155 -16.48 8.24 -3.24
CA PHE A 155 -15.32 7.43 -2.87
C PHE A 155 -14.35 8.23 -1.99
N VAL A 156 -13.99 9.45 -2.40
CA VAL A 156 -13.11 10.32 -1.61
C VAL A 156 -13.71 10.58 -0.23
N ILE A 157 -14.98 11.02 -0.16
CA ILE A 157 -15.67 11.29 1.11
C ILE A 157 -15.64 10.06 2.04
N ILE A 158 -15.99 8.88 1.52
CA ILE A 158 -15.98 7.64 2.31
C ILE A 158 -14.58 7.33 2.82
N THR A 159 -13.56 7.38 1.95
CA THR A 159 -12.18 7.10 2.36
C THR A 159 -11.69 8.08 3.42
N THR A 160 -12.04 9.37 3.30
CA THR A 160 -11.71 10.39 4.31
C THR A 160 -12.38 10.11 5.65
N ILE A 161 -13.68 9.76 5.65
CA ILE A 161 -14.39 9.40 6.89
C ILE A 161 -13.75 8.17 7.54
N ILE A 162 -13.42 7.14 6.76
CA ILE A 162 -12.74 5.94 7.26
C ILE A 162 -11.38 6.30 7.87
N SER A 163 -10.58 7.12 7.20
CA SER A 163 -9.30 7.61 7.72
C SER A 163 -9.44 8.40 9.03
N MET A 164 -10.50 9.19 9.17
CA MET A 164 -10.77 9.94 10.41
C MET A 164 -11.20 9.01 11.56
N LEU A 165 -11.95 7.96 11.27
CA LEU A 165 -12.45 6.99 12.26
C LEU A 165 -11.39 5.99 12.72
N MET A 166 -10.39 5.70 11.89
CA MET A 166 -9.32 4.73 12.19
C MET A 166 -7.93 5.37 12.04
N PRO A 167 -7.49 6.21 13.00
CA PRO A 167 -6.18 6.86 12.97
C PRO A 167 -5.01 5.93 13.37
N PHE A 168 -5.19 4.61 13.32
CA PHE A 168 -4.20 3.61 13.75
C PHE A 168 -3.31 3.18 12.58
N PHE A 169 -2.47 4.10 12.09
CA PHE A 169 -1.70 3.90 10.86
C PHE A 169 -0.90 2.58 10.85
N ASN A 170 -0.16 2.30 11.92
CA ASN A 170 0.68 1.10 12.00
C ASN A 170 -0.14 -0.19 12.03
N ASP A 171 -1.31 -0.18 12.67
CA ASP A 171 -2.17 -1.36 12.73
C ASP A 171 -2.79 -1.63 11.36
N VAL A 172 -3.30 -0.59 10.71
CA VAL A 172 -3.87 -0.67 9.36
C VAL A 172 -2.81 -1.17 8.37
N VAL A 173 -1.59 -0.63 8.42
CA VAL A 173 -0.48 -1.07 7.58
C VAL A 173 -0.13 -2.54 7.85
N GLY A 174 -0.11 -2.96 9.12
CA GLY A 174 0.15 -4.36 9.47
C GLY A 174 -0.95 -5.32 8.97
N ILE A 175 -2.23 -4.92 9.04
CA ILE A 175 -3.36 -5.65 8.46
C ILE A 175 -3.22 -5.75 6.94
N LEU A 176 -3.01 -4.61 6.25
CA LEU A 176 -2.84 -4.58 4.80
C LEU A 176 -1.64 -5.43 4.35
N GLY A 177 -0.53 -5.39 5.11
CA GLY A 177 0.63 -6.25 4.90
C GLY A 177 0.28 -7.72 5.04
N ALA A 178 -0.41 -8.11 6.12
CA ALA A 178 -0.80 -9.50 6.34
C ALA A 178 -1.71 -10.07 5.24
N PHE A 179 -2.72 -9.30 4.82
CA PHE A 179 -3.68 -9.74 3.80
C PHE A 179 -3.14 -9.63 2.37
N GLY A 180 -2.31 -8.63 2.07
CA GLY A 180 -1.76 -8.43 0.74
C GLY A 180 -0.57 -9.34 0.45
N PHE A 181 0.35 -9.47 1.42
CA PHE A 181 1.66 -10.08 1.19
C PHE A 181 1.59 -11.56 0.81
N TRP A 182 0.99 -12.41 1.65
CA TRP A 182 0.99 -13.85 1.35
C TRP A 182 0.24 -14.19 0.06
N PRO A 183 -1.03 -13.83 -0.14
CA PRO A 183 -1.74 -14.27 -1.33
C PRO A 183 -1.16 -13.64 -2.59
N LEU A 184 -0.96 -12.32 -2.62
CA LEU A 184 -0.63 -11.58 -3.85
C LEU A 184 0.87 -11.57 -4.16
N THR A 185 1.74 -11.49 -3.15
CA THR A 185 3.20 -11.37 -3.35
C THR A 185 3.91 -12.72 -3.31
N VAL A 186 3.36 -13.72 -2.62
CA VAL A 186 4.03 -15.02 -2.43
C VAL A 186 3.26 -16.16 -3.10
N TYR A 187 2.07 -16.49 -2.61
CA TYR A 187 1.31 -17.67 -3.02
C TYR A 187 1.00 -17.68 -4.52
N PHE A 188 0.31 -16.65 -5.03
CA PHE A 188 -0.05 -16.62 -6.45
C PHE A 188 1.18 -16.66 -7.36
N PRO A 189 2.22 -15.82 -7.20
CA PRO A 189 3.42 -15.91 -8.03
C PRO A 189 4.14 -17.26 -7.95
N VAL A 190 4.22 -17.88 -6.76
CA VAL A 190 4.84 -19.19 -6.58
C VAL A 190 4.06 -20.28 -7.32
N GLU A 191 2.74 -20.32 -7.16
CA GLU A 191 1.89 -21.29 -7.86
C GLU A 191 1.93 -21.08 -9.37
N MET A 192 1.85 -19.83 -9.84
CA MET A 192 2.02 -19.50 -11.26
C MET A 192 3.37 -19.99 -11.79
N TYR A 193 4.45 -19.83 -11.03
CA TYR A 193 5.78 -20.29 -11.42
C TYR A 193 5.87 -21.82 -11.50
N ILE A 194 5.31 -22.54 -10.51
CA ILE A 194 5.26 -24.01 -10.50
C ILE A 194 4.52 -24.53 -11.73
N VAL A 195 3.35 -23.96 -12.03
CA VAL A 195 2.52 -24.36 -13.18
C VAL A 195 3.21 -24.03 -14.49
N GLN A 196 3.72 -22.81 -14.68
CA GLN A 196 4.39 -22.42 -15.92
C GLN A 196 5.67 -23.21 -16.20
N LYS A 197 6.46 -23.51 -15.17
CA LYS A 197 7.71 -24.29 -15.30
C LYS A 197 7.49 -25.80 -15.21
N LYS A 198 6.24 -26.27 -15.04
CA LYS A 198 5.88 -27.69 -14.90
C LYS A 198 6.76 -28.41 -13.87
N ILE A 199 6.97 -27.78 -12.72
CA ILE A 199 7.84 -28.33 -11.68
C ILE A 199 7.18 -29.59 -11.10
N PRO A 200 7.86 -30.76 -11.10
CA PRO A 200 7.27 -31.99 -10.58
C PRO A 200 7.01 -31.86 -9.07
N LYS A 201 5.82 -32.30 -8.64
CA LYS A 201 5.45 -32.38 -7.23
C LYS A 201 6.48 -33.22 -6.48
N TRP A 202 6.77 -32.84 -5.24
CA TRP A 202 7.79 -33.48 -4.37
C TRP A 202 9.24 -33.37 -4.83
N SER A 203 9.54 -32.69 -5.93
CA SER A 203 10.93 -32.33 -6.24
C SER A 203 11.49 -31.38 -5.17
N PRO A 204 12.82 -31.38 -4.95
CA PRO A 204 13.44 -30.47 -3.98
C PRO A 204 13.09 -29.00 -4.22
N ARG A 205 12.97 -28.59 -5.50
CA ARG A 205 12.53 -27.24 -5.88
C ARG A 205 11.08 -26.97 -5.50
N TRP A 206 10.18 -27.92 -5.74
CA TRP A 206 8.78 -27.79 -5.35
C TRP A 206 8.63 -27.69 -3.84
N ILE A 207 9.31 -28.56 -3.09
CA ILE A 207 9.30 -28.54 -1.61
C ILE A 207 9.83 -27.19 -1.11
N SER A 208 10.95 -26.71 -1.65
CA SER A 208 11.52 -25.41 -1.26
C SER A 208 10.54 -24.24 -1.48
N LEU A 209 9.86 -24.20 -2.64
CA LEU A 209 8.87 -23.16 -2.94
C LEU A 209 7.62 -23.25 -2.04
N GLN A 210 7.15 -24.45 -1.74
CA GLN A 210 6.01 -24.65 -0.84
C GLN A 210 6.36 -24.30 0.60
N THR A 211 7.56 -24.68 1.06
CA THR A 211 8.06 -24.29 2.40
C THR A 211 8.18 -22.78 2.53
N LEU A 212 8.69 -22.09 1.50
CA LEU A 212 8.74 -20.62 1.46
C LEU A 212 7.32 -20.02 1.59
N SER A 213 6.38 -20.50 0.78
CA SER A 213 4.99 -20.04 0.81
C SER A 213 4.33 -20.28 2.19
N ALA A 214 4.53 -21.45 2.78
CA ALA A 214 4.02 -21.78 4.10
C ALA A 214 4.65 -20.92 5.21
N ALA A 215 5.95 -20.65 5.15
CA ALA A 215 6.62 -19.76 6.10
C ALA A 215 6.05 -18.33 6.01
N CYS A 216 5.88 -17.80 4.79
CA CYS A 216 5.26 -16.50 4.57
C CYS A 216 3.78 -16.44 5.02
N LEU A 217 3.05 -17.56 4.93
CA LEU A 217 1.69 -17.67 5.47
C LEU A 217 1.70 -17.52 7.00
N ILE A 218 2.59 -18.25 7.68
CA ILE A 218 2.73 -18.17 9.14
C ILE A 218 3.07 -16.73 9.57
N ILE A 219 4.01 -16.08 8.88
CA ILE A 219 4.36 -14.68 9.13
C ILE A 219 3.14 -13.77 8.96
N SER A 220 2.33 -13.98 7.91
CA SER A 220 1.14 -13.18 7.65
C SER A 220 0.05 -13.39 8.69
N ILE A 221 -0.14 -14.62 9.17
CA ILE A 221 -1.06 -14.92 10.27
C ILE A 221 -0.60 -14.24 11.57
N ALA A 222 0.69 -14.33 11.89
CA ALA A 222 1.24 -13.66 13.06
C ALA A 222 1.04 -12.14 12.96
N ALA A 223 1.36 -11.55 11.80
CA ALA A 223 1.17 -10.13 11.52
C ALA A 223 -0.30 -9.70 11.69
N ALA A 224 -1.24 -10.46 11.13
CA ALA A 224 -2.67 -10.20 11.31
C ALA A 224 -3.05 -10.22 12.79
N ALA A 225 -2.64 -11.24 13.54
CA ALA A 225 -2.92 -11.34 14.97
C ALA A 225 -2.37 -10.15 15.76
N GLY A 226 -1.12 -9.75 15.50
CA GLY A 226 -0.49 -8.58 16.12
C GLY A 226 -1.23 -7.29 15.82
N SER A 227 -1.60 -7.05 14.56
CA SER A 227 -2.30 -5.82 14.16
C SER A 227 -3.74 -5.76 14.65
N PHE A 228 -4.50 -6.87 14.64
CA PHE A 228 -5.84 -6.89 15.24
C PHE A 228 -5.80 -6.68 16.75
N ALA A 229 -4.80 -7.25 17.44
CA ALA A 229 -4.59 -6.98 18.86
C ALA A 229 -4.27 -5.49 19.12
N GLY A 230 -3.47 -4.87 18.25
CA GLY A 230 -3.20 -3.43 18.25
C GLY A 230 -4.47 -2.59 18.11
N VAL A 231 -5.26 -2.83 17.04
CA VAL A 231 -6.54 -2.12 16.82
C VAL A 231 -7.47 -2.27 18.03
N ALA A 232 -7.61 -3.49 18.55
CA ALA A 232 -8.49 -3.76 19.70
C ALA A 232 -8.02 -3.06 20.99
N SER A 233 -6.71 -2.87 21.14
CA SER A 233 -6.14 -2.09 22.25
C SER A 233 -6.41 -0.60 22.07
N ASP A 234 -6.15 -0.07 20.88
CA ASP A 234 -6.25 1.36 20.61
C ASP A 234 -7.71 1.84 20.60
N LEU A 235 -8.64 1.02 20.12
CA LEU A 235 -10.08 1.30 20.15
C LEU A 235 -10.66 1.44 21.57
N LYS A 236 -10.02 0.86 22.60
CA LYS A 236 -10.48 1.03 23.99
C LYS A 236 -10.26 2.45 24.51
N VAL A 237 -9.25 3.13 23.98
CA VAL A 237 -8.84 4.48 24.42
C VAL A 237 -9.39 5.54 23.47
N TYR A 238 -9.57 5.18 22.20
CA TYR A 238 -10.00 6.09 21.16
C TYR A 238 -11.44 6.59 21.37
N LYS A 239 -11.61 7.92 21.29
CA LYS A 239 -12.92 8.59 21.24
C LYS A 239 -13.07 9.27 19.88
N PRO A 240 -13.96 8.77 19.01
CA PRO A 240 -14.15 9.36 17.68
C PRO A 240 -14.41 10.85 17.77
N PHE A 241 -13.74 11.62 16.91
CA PHE A 241 -13.95 13.07 16.74
C PHE A 241 -13.70 13.93 17.99
N LYS A 242 -12.96 13.43 18.99
CA LYS A 242 -12.58 14.21 20.16
C LYS A 242 -11.14 14.73 20.02
N THR A 243 -10.97 16.01 19.73
CA THR A 243 -9.67 16.69 19.77
C THR A 243 -9.32 17.01 21.23
N ILE A 244 -8.24 16.41 21.74
CA ILE A 244 -7.63 16.85 22.99
C ILE A 244 -6.76 18.05 22.62
N TYR A 245 -7.22 19.25 22.98
CA TYR A 245 -6.43 20.48 22.93
C TYR A 245 -5.48 20.55 24.12
#